data_AF-A0A522VBE3-F1
#
_entry.id   AF-A0A522VBE3-F1
#
_cell.length_a   1.000
_cell.length_b   1.000
_cell.length_c   1.000
_cell.angle_alpha   90.00
_cell.angle_beta   90.00
_cell.angle_gamma   90.00
#
_symmetry.space_group_name_H-M   'P 1'
#
loop_
_entity.id
_entity.type
_entity.pdbx_description
1 polymer ?
#
loop_
_entity_poly.entity_id
_entity_poly.type
_entity_poly.pdbx_seq_one_letter_code
_entity_poly.pdbx_strand_id
1 'polypeptide(L)'
;MTQKEKLLMTALNNPRGLSFADFQTLLKQSGWICDHQTGSHKIWYSPSGHRLSVQESKNGKAKGYQVDQFLLQYGVENDDK
;
A
#
# COMPACT_ATOMS: atom_id res chain seq x y z
N MET A 1 -10.55 15.96 6.05
CA MET A 1 -9.80 14.90 5.37
C MET A 1 -9.02 14.09 6.39
N THR A 2 -9.29 12.80 6.48
CA THR A 2 -8.57 11.87 7.39
C THR A 2 -7.13 11.65 6.91
N GLN A 3 -6.27 11.09 7.76
CA GLN A 3 -4.91 10.73 7.36
C GLN A 3 -4.93 9.70 6.20
N LYS A 4 -5.82 8.71 6.28
CA LYS A 4 -6.04 7.71 5.23
C LYS A 4 -6.35 8.37 3.89
N GLU A 5 -7.31 9.29 3.87
CA GLU A 5 -7.71 10.00 2.64
C GLU A 5 -6.55 10.79 2.04
N LYS A 6 -5.75 11.49 2.86
CA LYS A 6 -4.56 12.22 2.38
C LYS A 6 -3.54 11.29 1.73
N LEU A 7 -3.28 10.15 2.36
CA LEU A 7 -2.35 9.14 1.86
C LEU A 7 -2.86 8.50 0.57
N LEU A 8 -4.16 8.18 0.51
CA LEU A 8 -4.81 7.62 -0.67
C LEU A 8 -4.79 8.59 -1.85
N MET A 9 -5.11 9.87 -1.64
CA MET A 9 -4.99 10.90 -2.68
C MET A 9 -3.54 11.04 -3.17
N THR A 10 -2.58 10.99 -2.26
CA THR A 10 -1.15 11.03 -2.63
C THR A 10 -0.76 9.81 -3.47
N ALA A 11 -1.23 8.61 -3.09
CA ALA A 11 -1.02 7.38 -3.85
C ALA A 11 -1.57 7.50 -5.27
N LEU A 12 -2.81 7.95 -5.42
CA LEU A 12 -3.50 8.10 -6.70
C LEU A 12 -2.82 9.13 -7.62
N ASN A 13 -2.42 10.28 -7.07
CA ASN A 13 -1.81 11.36 -7.84
C ASN A 13 -0.32 11.09 -8.16
N ASN A 14 0.40 10.46 -7.24
CA ASN A 14 1.82 10.14 -7.41
C ASN A 14 2.18 8.83 -6.67
N PRO A 15 2.04 7.67 -7.33
CA PRO A 15 2.38 6.37 -6.76
C PRO A 15 3.83 6.26 -6.27
N ARG A 16 4.75 7.08 -6.80
CA ARG A 16 6.17 7.14 -6.38
C ARG A 16 6.44 8.17 -5.27
N GLY A 17 5.40 8.86 -4.81
CA GLY A 17 5.47 10.00 -3.90
C GLY A 17 5.57 9.60 -2.43
N LEU A 18 4.99 8.45 -2.07
CA LEU A 18 4.86 7.98 -0.68
C LEU A 18 6.19 7.50 -0.10
N SER A 19 6.46 7.90 1.16
CA SER A 19 7.47 7.21 1.95
C SER A 19 7.07 5.75 2.17
N PHE A 20 8.04 4.88 2.43
CA PHE A 20 7.71 3.47 2.70
C PHE A 20 6.79 3.36 3.93
N ALA A 21 7.08 4.10 5.00
CA ALA A 21 6.26 4.14 6.22
C ALA A 21 4.82 4.63 5.97
N ASP A 22 4.66 5.66 5.14
CA ASP A 22 3.33 6.16 4.74
C ASP A 22 2.55 5.11 3.96
N PHE A 23 3.22 4.38 3.06
CA PHE A 23 2.57 3.29 2.33
C PHE A 23 2.15 2.14 3.26
N GLN A 24 2.98 1.78 4.23
CA GLN A 24 2.59 0.78 5.25
C GLN A 24 1.40 1.26 6.10
N THR A 25 1.35 2.55 6.41
CA THR A 25 0.24 3.16 7.16
C THR A 25 -1.05 3.10 6.34
N LEU A 26 -0.97 3.44 5.05
CA LEU A 26 -2.09 3.35 4.12
C LEU A 26 -2.62 1.93 3.99
N LEU A 27 -1.74 0.92 3.86
CA LEU A 27 -2.13 -0.50 3.83
C LEU A 27 -2.92 -0.89 5.08
N LYS A 28 -2.38 -0.62 6.28
CA LYS A 28 -3.07 -0.92 7.56
C LYS A 28 -4.44 -0.24 7.65
N GLN A 29 -4.51 1.06 7.33
CA GLN A 29 -5.77 1.83 7.37
C GLN A 29 -6.76 1.41 6.27
N SER A 30 -6.29 0.69 5.25
CA SER A 30 -7.11 0.08 4.20
C SER A 30 -7.50 -1.36 4.52
N GLY A 31 -7.22 -1.86 5.73
CA GLY A 31 -7.59 -3.20 6.17
C GLY A 31 -6.64 -4.30 5.73
N TRP A 32 -5.49 -3.97 5.13
CA TRP A 32 -4.50 -4.98 4.79
C TRP A 32 -3.76 -5.45 6.04
N ILE A 33 -3.47 -6.75 6.09
CA ILE A 33 -2.82 -7.40 7.22
C ILE A 33 -1.36 -7.71 6.84
N CYS A 34 -0.43 -7.29 7.70
CA CYS A 34 0.97 -7.67 7.58
C CYS A 34 1.14 -9.06 8.21
N ASP A 35 1.53 -10.04 7.40
CA ASP A 35 1.65 -11.43 7.84
C ASP A 35 3.03 -11.71 8.43
N HIS A 36 4.09 -11.51 7.65
CA HIS A 36 5.46 -11.68 8.13
C HIS A 36 6.46 -10.79 7.36
N GLN A 37 7.65 -10.67 7.94
CA GLN A 37 8.80 -10.00 7.35
C GLN A 37 9.92 -11.01 7.13
N THR A 38 10.51 -10.99 5.94
CA THR A 38 11.72 -11.76 5.60
C THR A 38 12.73 -10.82 4.98
N GLY A 39 13.78 -10.50 5.73
CA GLY A 39 14.74 -9.45 5.33
C GLY A 39 14.05 -8.08 5.24
N SER A 40 14.29 -7.36 4.14
CA SER A 40 13.67 -6.05 3.86
C SER A 40 12.27 -6.15 3.23
N HIS A 41 11.82 -7.36 2.88
CA HIS A 41 10.51 -7.59 2.30
C HIS A 41 9.46 -7.82 3.38
N LYS A 42 8.29 -7.23 3.22
CA LYS A 42 7.11 -7.45 4.07
C LYS A 42 5.98 -8.01 3.22
N ILE A 43 5.36 -9.09 3.66
CA ILE A 43 4.20 -9.69 2.99
C ILE A 43 2.92 -9.16 3.60
N TRP A 44 2.05 -8.63 2.74
CA TRP A 44 0.75 -8.09 3.10
C TRP A 44 -0.35 -8.85 2.38
N TYR A 45 -1.50 -8.98 3.03
CA TYR A 45 -2.71 -9.53 2.44
C TYR A 45 -3.83 -8.50 2.50
N SER A 46 -4.54 -8.35 1.38
CA SER A 46 -5.73 -7.51 1.32
C SER A 46 -6.90 -8.15 2.07
N PRO A 47 -7.97 -7.38 2.37
CA PRO A 47 -9.21 -7.93 2.93
C PRO A 47 -9.79 -9.13 2.15
N SER A 48 -9.60 -9.18 0.83
CA SER A 48 -10.03 -10.31 0.00
C SER A 48 -8.98 -11.41 -0.16
N GLY A 49 -7.83 -11.31 0.52
CA GLY A 49 -6.74 -12.29 0.49
C GLY A 49 -5.70 -12.09 -0.63
N HIS A 50 -5.71 -10.97 -1.36
CA HIS A 50 -4.68 -10.68 -2.37
C HIS A 50 -3.32 -10.45 -1.70
N ARG A 51 -2.28 -11.13 -2.17
CA ARG A 51 -0.92 -11.04 -1.61
C ARG A 51 -0.10 -9.94 -2.29
N LEU A 52 0.47 -9.04 -1.50
CA LEU A 52 1.43 -8.03 -1.95
C LEU A 52 2.75 -8.13 -1.18
N SER A 53 3.86 -8.23 -1.90
CA SER A 53 5.20 -8.11 -1.31
C SER A 53 5.70 -6.69 -1.45
N VAL A 54 5.83 -5.98 -0.32
CA VAL A 54 6.31 -4.60 -0.28
C VAL A 54 7.75 -4.53 0.21
N GLN A 55 8.51 -3.60 -0.36
CA GLN A 55 9.91 -3.39 -0.01
C GLN A 55 10.24 -1.90 -0.12
N GLU A 56 11.03 -1.41 0.81
CA GLU A 56 11.56 -0.05 0.75
C GLU A 56 12.52 0.13 -0.44
N SER A 57 12.42 1.26 -1.12
CA SER A 57 13.38 1.69 -2.14
C SER A 57 14.63 2.29 -1.50
N LYS A 58 15.73 2.38 -2.26
CA LYS A 58 17.00 2.97 -1.79
C LYS A 58 16.87 4.40 -1.24
N ASN A 59 15.81 5.13 -1.58
CA ASN A 59 15.53 6.51 -1.17
C ASN A 59 14.51 6.62 -0.03
N GLY A 60 14.19 5.52 0.68
CA GLY A 60 13.21 5.51 1.77
C GLY A 60 11.74 5.58 1.32
N LYS A 61 11.49 5.52 0.01
CA LYS A 61 10.14 5.55 -0.57
C LYS A 61 9.60 4.15 -0.85
N ALA A 62 8.27 4.04 -0.92
CA ALA A 62 7.65 2.88 -1.52
C ALA A 62 8.05 2.77 -3.01
N LYS A 63 8.18 1.55 -3.51
CA LYS A 63 8.36 1.36 -4.96
C LYS A 63 7.03 1.66 -5.64
N GLY A 64 7.03 2.54 -6.65
CA GLY A 64 5.81 3.01 -7.30
C GLY A 64 4.90 1.87 -7.77
N TYR A 65 5.47 0.83 -8.39
CA TYR A 65 4.69 -0.32 -8.84
C TYR A 65 3.99 -1.08 -7.70
N GLN A 66 4.51 -1.07 -6.48
CA GLN A 66 3.86 -1.71 -5.33
C GLN A 66 2.64 -0.89 -4.89
N VAL A 67 2.74 0.43 -4.99
CA VAL A 67 1.61 1.34 -4.77
C VAL A 67 0.57 1.15 -5.87
N ASP A 68 0.99 1.03 -7.15
CA ASP A 68 0.08 0.74 -8.26
C ASP A 68 -0.67 -0.59 -8.07
N GLN A 69 0.04 -1.65 -7.65
CA GLN A 69 -0.57 -2.96 -7.34
C GLN A 69 -1.59 -2.86 -6.20
N PHE A 70 -1.26 -2.12 -5.14
CA PHE A 70 -2.20 -1.83 -4.06
C PHE A 70 -3.44 -1.10 -4.59
N LEU A 71 -3.27 -0.04 -5.38
CA LEU A 71 -4.39 0.77 -5.90
C LEU A 71 -5.32 -0.03 -6.80
N LEU A 72 -4.75 -0.88 -7.67
CA LEU A 72 -5.53 -1.78 -8.52
C LEU A 72 -6.43 -2.69 -7.68
N GLN A 73 -5.85 -3.38 -6.70
CA GLN A 73 -6.59 -4.28 -5.83
C GLN A 73 -7.59 -3.53 -4.94
N TYR A 74 -7.21 -2.34 -4.43
CA TYR A 74 -8.09 -1.50 -3.64
C TYR A 74 -9.32 -1.04 -4.44
N GLY A 75 -9.16 -0.70 -5.73
CA GLY A 75 -10.27 -0.40 -6.62
C GLY A 75 -11.23 -1.58 -6.77
N VAL A 76 -10.71 -2.77 -7.08
CA VAL A 76 -11.52 -4.01 -7.16
C VAL A 76 -12.33 -4.26 -5.88
N GLU A 77 -11.75 -4.04 -4.70
CA GLU A 77 -12.41 -4.30 -3.42
C GLU A 77 -13.43 -3.23 -2.99
N ASN A 78 -13.36 -2.03 -3.58
CA ASN A 78 -14.17 -0.89 -3.15
C ASN A 78 -15.14 -0.37 -4.24
N ASP A 79 -14.92 -0.71 -5.52
CA ASP A 79 -15.82 -0.37 -6.64
C ASP A 79 -17.00 -1.36 -6.77
N ASP A 80 -16.94 -2.54 -6.14
CA ASP A 80 -18.07 -3.50 -6.01
C ASP A 80 -19.10 -3.09 -4.93
N LYS A 81 -19.22 -1.78 -4.63
CA LYS A 81 -20.19 -1.23 -3.67
C LYS A 81 -21.06 -0.12 -4.26
#